data_AF-A0A8X8AVE9-F1
#
_entry.id   AF-A0A8X8AVE9-F1
#
_cell.length_a   1.000
_cell.length_b   1.000
_cell.length_c   1.000
_cell.angle_alpha   90.00
_cell.angle_beta   90.00
_cell.angle_gamma   90.00
#
_symmetry.space_group_name_H-M   'P 1'
#
loop_
_entity.id
_entity.type
_entity.pdbx_description
1 polymer ?
#
loop_
_entity_poly.entity_id
_entity_poly.type
_entity_poly.pdbx_seq_one_letter_code
_entity_poly.pdbx_strand_id
1 'polypeptide(L)'
;MITLVSTVGFGLRYDDDHDDGVYYYDSDNDCYYDDVRPAKISADITGLVAGISNMTTLHLSPESLELFHLCCESMPAFNNLLTSSIESDESQGWQAMPLLLESCPNLHTLVIKGLVHRVTNRCGDACPCTPDERKIKKRRTVKDDEEICCLSTCQVKVLEISEYGGSFQELKQMRHFFEKLECLETVKVGFNSDENTNNGEFLRANLLALPRLSSKCNIVFI
;
A
#
# COMPACT_ATOMS: atom_id res chain seq x y z
N MET A 1 -19.09 10.29 -6.53
CA MET A 1 -18.01 9.30 -6.43
C MET A 1 -17.25 9.36 -7.75
N ILE A 2 -16.11 10.06 -7.79
CA ILE A 2 -15.25 10.05 -8.97
C ILE A 2 -14.31 8.86 -8.75
N THR A 3 -14.58 7.75 -9.44
CA THR A 3 -13.62 6.67 -9.58
C THR A 3 -12.57 7.13 -10.58
N LEU A 4 -11.32 7.28 -10.16
CA LEU A 4 -10.20 7.45 -11.09
C LEU A 4 -9.96 6.09 -11.76
N VAL A 5 -10.73 5.77 -12.80
CA VAL A 5 -10.49 4.60 -13.64
C VAL A 5 -9.45 5.01 -14.68
N SER A 6 -8.23 4.50 -14.55
CA SER A 6 -7.23 4.61 -15.61
C SER A 6 -7.75 3.88 -16.85
N THR A 7 -8.13 4.62 -17.89
CA THR A 7 -8.47 4.08 -19.21
C THR A 7 -7.48 4.62 -20.22
N VAL A 8 -6.27 4.06 -20.24
CA VAL A 8 -5.42 4.13 -21.43
C VAL A 8 -4.61 2.84 -21.56
N GLY A 9 -5.16 1.89 -22.34
CA GLY A 9 -4.40 0.74 -22.83
C GLY A 9 -3.61 1.17 -24.06
N PHE A 10 -2.28 1.17 -23.97
CA PHE A 10 -1.41 1.26 -25.13
C PHE A 10 -0.90 -0.14 -25.49
N GLY A 11 -1.51 -0.74 -26.51
CA GLY A 11 -0.99 -1.94 -27.15
C GLY A 11 0.19 -1.58 -28.05
N LEU A 12 1.30 -2.29 -27.90
CA LEU A 12 2.42 -2.24 -28.83
C LEU A 12 2.51 -3.57 -29.57
N ARG A 13 2.51 -3.47 -30.91
CA ARG A 13 2.73 -4.56 -31.86
C ARG A 13 4.20 -4.97 -31.81
N TYR A 14 4.46 -6.28 -31.85
CA TYR A 14 5.80 -6.84 -32.07
C TYR A 14 5.93 -7.23 -33.53
N ASP A 15 6.98 -6.75 -34.19
CA ASP A 15 7.44 -7.27 -35.49
C ASP A 15 8.46 -8.39 -35.22
N ASP A 16 8.23 -9.52 -35.88
CA ASP A 16 9.01 -10.77 -35.87
C ASP A 16 10.30 -10.59 -36.71
N ASP A 17 11.45 -10.96 -36.17
CA ASP A 17 12.61 -11.37 -36.97
C ASP A 17 13.37 -12.47 -36.21
N HIS A 18 13.39 -13.66 -36.82
CA HIS A 18 14.12 -14.85 -36.38
C HIS A 18 15.63 -14.70 -36.61
N ASP A 19 16.44 -15.08 -35.62
CA ASP A 19 17.78 -15.63 -35.86
C ASP A 19 18.11 -16.71 -34.81
N ASP A 20 18.59 -17.84 -35.31
CA ASP A 20 18.72 -19.12 -34.62
C ASP A 20 20.04 -19.19 -33.83
N GLY A 21 19.96 -19.03 -32.51
CA GLY A 21 21.07 -19.22 -31.58
C GLY A 21 20.72 -20.23 -30.47
N VAL A 22 21.48 -21.32 -30.39
CA VAL A 22 21.31 -22.40 -29.42
C VAL A 22 21.44 -21.86 -27.97
N TYR A 23 20.35 -21.89 -27.21
CA TYR A 23 20.29 -21.41 -25.82
C TYR A 23 20.85 -22.44 -24.84
N TYR A 24 21.95 -22.11 -24.17
CA TYR A 24 22.29 -22.70 -22.88
C TYR A 24 21.49 -21.95 -21.80
N TYR A 25 20.61 -22.65 -21.09
CA TYR A 25 19.87 -22.09 -19.95
C TYR A 25 20.81 -21.95 -18.76
N ASP A 26 21.56 -20.84 -18.70
CA ASP A 26 22.07 -20.33 -17.43
C ASP A 26 20.94 -19.54 -16.76
N SER A 27 20.32 -20.20 -15.77
CA SER A 27 19.26 -19.68 -14.92
C SER A 27 19.80 -18.63 -13.94
N ASP A 28 20.36 -17.53 -14.45
CA ASP A 28 20.91 -16.43 -13.63
C ASP A 28 20.67 -15.05 -14.27
N ASN A 29 19.62 -14.90 -15.07
CA ASN A 29 19.18 -13.61 -15.61
C ASN A 29 17.87 -13.16 -14.97
N ASP A 30 17.91 -12.97 -13.65
CA ASP A 30 17.00 -12.02 -12.99
C ASP A 30 17.44 -10.61 -13.42
N CYS A 31 16.90 -10.16 -14.56
CA CYS A 31 17.04 -8.80 -15.05
C CYS A 31 16.30 -7.84 -14.10
N TYR A 32 16.94 -7.52 -12.99
CA TYR A 32 16.46 -6.47 -12.09
C TYR A 32 16.43 -5.14 -12.85
N TYR A 33 15.24 -4.59 -12.97
CA TYR A 33 15.06 -3.15 -12.91
C TYR A 33 15.74 -2.69 -11.61
N ASP A 34 16.98 -2.20 -11.73
CA ASP A 34 17.43 -1.10 -10.89
C ASP A 34 16.24 -0.14 -10.83
N ASP A 35 15.79 0.26 -9.64
CA ASP A 35 14.66 1.18 -9.44
C ASP A 35 15.07 2.58 -9.93
N VAL A 36 15.36 2.67 -11.23
CA VAL A 36 15.44 3.87 -12.04
C VAL A 36 14.10 4.48 -11.82
N ARG A 37 14.06 5.44 -10.89
CA ARG A 37 12.91 6.29 -10.64
C ARG A 37 12.38 6.65 -12.02
N PRO A 38 11.15 6.22 -12.41
CA PRO A 38 10.59 6.56 -13.70
C PRO A 38 10.77 8.06 -13.87
N ALA A 39 11.18 8.49 -15.07
CA ALA A 39 11.39 9.91 -15.34
C ALA A 39 10.19 10.69 -14.79
N LYS A 40 10.46 11.62 -13.89
CA LYS A 40 9.42 12.34 -13.15
C LYS A 40 8.40 12.89 -14.16
N ILE A 41 7.14 12.52 -14.00
CA ILE A 41 6.09 13.00 -14.88
C ILE A 41 5.82 14.46 -14.51
N SER A 42 6.24 15.37 -15.38
CA SER A 42 5.93 16.81 -15.28
C SER A 42 4.55 17.07 -15.92
N ALA A 43 3.50 16.51 -15.35
CA ALA A 43 2.13 16.86 -15.71
C ALA A 43 1.60 17.92 -14.72
N ASP A 44 0.90 18.94 -15.22
CA ASP A 44 0.17 19.87 -14.35
C ASP A 44 -1.02 19.13 -13.70
N ILE A 45 -0.86 18.77 -12.43
CA ILE A 45 -1.87 18.10 -11.63
C ILE A 45 -2.63 19.05 -10.70
N THR A 46 -2.47 20.37 -10.86
CA THR A 46 -3.06 21.38 -9.95
C THR A 46 -4.57 21.23 -9.85
N GLY A 47 -5.25 21.01 -10.99
CA GLY A 47 -6.69 20.79 -11.03
C GLY A 47 -7.13 19.51 -10.30
N LEU A 48 -6.35 18.43 -10.41
CA LEU A 48 -6.61 17.17 -9.71
C LEU A 48 -6.45 17.34 -8.20
N VAL A 49 -5.35 17.96 -7.77
CA VAL A 49 -5.08 18.26 -6.36
C VAL A 49 -6.17 19.13 -5.75
N ALA A 50 -6.59 20.19 -6.45
CA ALA A 50 -7.68 21.05 -6.02
C ALA A 50 -9.00 20.28 -5.92
N GLY A 51 -9.25 19.35 -6.85
CA GLY A 51 -10.38 18.44 -6.79
C GLY A 51 -10.37 17.60 -5.52
N ILE A 52 -9.29 16.85 -5.26
CA ILE A 52 -9.15 15.95 -4.10
C ILE A 52 -9.26 16.75 -2.79
N SER A 53 -8.68 17.94 -2.72
CA SER A 53 -8.71 18.80 -1.52
C SER A 53 -10.12 19.19 -1.07
N ASN A 54 -11.11 19.11 -1.95
CA ASN A 54 -12.52 19.38 -1.65
C ASN A 54 -13.37 18.11 -1.42
N MET A 55 -12.78 16.92 -1.57
CA MET A 55 -13.49 15.65 -1.41
C MET A 55 -13.47 15.19 0.05
N THR A 56 -14.50 14.44 0.44
CA THR A 56 -14.57 13.75 1.74
C THR A 56 -14.17 12.28 1.65
N THR A 57 -14.22 11.71 0.45
CA THR A 57 -13.94 10.31 0.18
C THR A 57 -13.05 10.18 -1.05
N LEU A 58 -11.95 9.46 -0.94
CA LEU A 58 -11.01 9.16 -2.01
C LEU A 58 -10.91 7.65 -2.21
N HIS A 59 -10.94 7.20 -3.46
CA HIS A 59 -10.69 5.80 -3.83
C HIS A 59 -9.51 5.75 -4.80
N LEU A 60 -8.52 4.92 -4.51
CA LEU A 60 -7.28 4.80 -5.27
C LEU A 60 -7.05 3.35 -5.69
N SER A 61 -6.89 3.13 -7.00
CA SER A 61 -6.31 1.90 -7.52
C SER A 61 -4.82 1.79 -7.17
N PRO A 62 -4.19 0.62 -7.33
CA PRO A 62 -2.75 0.46 -7.08
C PRO A 62 -1.90 1.41 -7.93
N GLU A 63 -2.25 1.59 -9.21
CA GLU A 63 -1.56 2.51 -10.12
C GLU A 63 -1.79 3.97 -9.75
N SER A 64 -3.01 4.31 -9.32
CA SER A 64 -3.34 5.67 -8.87
C SER A 64 -2.56 6.04 -7.61
N LEU A 65 -2.38 5.09 -6.68
CA LEU A 65 -1.54 5.27 -5.51
C LEU A 65 -0.08 5.50 -5.91
N GLU A 66 0.48 4.70 -6.83
CA GLU A 66 1.86 4.85 -7.29
C GLU A 66 2.11 6.21 -7.98
N LEU A 67 1.11 6.76 -8.69
CA LEU A 67 1.22 8.09 -9.30
C LEU A 67 1.43 9.22 -8.30
N PHE A 68 0.91 9.13 -7.07
CA PHE A 68 1.15 10.16 -6.05
C PHE A 68 2.64 10.30 -5.70
N HIS A 69 3.39 9.19 -5.70
CA HIS A 69 4.85 9.20 -5.50
C HIS A 69 5.60 9.83 -6.69
N LEU A 70 5.03 9.79 -7.89
CA LEU A 70 5.66 10.33 -9.10
C LEU A 70 5.35 11.82 -9.31
N CYS A 71 4.15 12.26 -8.97
CA CYS A 71 3.65 13.59 -9.35
C CYS A 71 3.87 14.67 -8.27
N CYS A 72 4.03 14.31 -7.00
CA CYS A 72 4.12 15.27 -5.90
C CYS A 72 5.55 15.37 -5.35
N GLU A 73 6.17 16.55 -5.43
CA GLU A 73 7.40 16.83 -4.65
C GLU A 73 7.09 17.02 -3.16
N SER A 74 5.95 17.63 -2.88
CA SER A 74 5.34 17.75 -1.56
C SER A 74 3.87 17.45 -1.69
N MET A 75 3.36 16.53 -0.89
CA MET A 75 1.96 16.15 -0.92
C MET A 75 1.10 17.28 -0.30
N PRO A 76 0.03 17.72 -0.98
CA PRO A 76 -0.85 18.77 -0.46
C PRO A 76 -1.70 18.23 0.69
N ALA A 77 -2.06 19.10 1.64
CA ALA A 77 -2.92 18.71 2.76
C ALA A 77 -4.39 18.56 2.33
N PHE A 78 -4.94 17.36 2.51
CA PHE A 78 -6.32 17.00 2.21
C PHE A 78 -7.19 17.07 3.46
N ASN A 79 -7.37 18.27 4.01
CA ASN A 79 -8.06 18.50 5.29
C ASN A 79 -9.53 18.05 5.32
N ASN A 80 -10.17 17.92 4.15
CA ASN A 80 -11.58 17.53 4.06
C ASN A 80 -11.77 16.01 3.93
N LEU A 81 -10.71 15.24 3.65
CA LEU A 81 -10.82 13.79 3.51
C LEU A 81 -11.07 13.13 4.85
N LEU A 82 -12.19 12.41 4.92
CA LEU A 82 -12.61 11.63 6.09
C LEU A 82 -12.49 10.13 5.82
N THR A 83 -12.55 9.71 4.56
CA THR A 83 -12.45 8.31 4.15
C THR A 83 -11.51 8.16 2.97
N SER A 84 -10.61 7.19 3.04
CA SER A 84 -9.74 6.79 1.94
C SER A 84 -9.87 5.30 1.73
N SER A 85 -9.96 4.88 0.48
CA SER A 85 -10.05 3.51 0.05
C SER A 85 -8.93 3.23 -0.94
N ILE A 86 -8.15 2.20 -0.67
CA ILE A 86 -6.92 1.92 -1.39
C ILE A 86 -6.93 0.45 -1.79
N GLU A 87 -6.71 0.19 -3.06
CA GLU A 87 -6.52 -1.17 -3.56
C GLU A 87 -5.02 -1.46 -3.63
N SER A 88 -4.62 -2.62 -3.12
CA SER A 88 -3.22 -3.10 -3.19
C SER A 88 -3.09 -4.18 -4.25
N ASP A 89 -1.91 -4.27 -4.85
CA ASP A 89 -1.58 -5.28 -5.84
C ASP A 89 -0.10 -5.68 -5.69
N GLU A 90 0.22 -6.94 -5.93
CA GLU A 90 1.57 -7.47 -5.79
C GLU A 90 2.59 -6.86 -6.76
N SER A 91 2.14 -6.22 -7.84
CA SER A 91 2.99 -5.58 -8.84
C SER A 91 3.31 -4.11 -8.52
N GLN A 92 2.58 -3.46 -7.60
CA GLN A 92 2.78 -2.07 -7.16
C GLN A 92 3.20 -2.02 -5.71
N GLY A 93 4.08 -1.08 -5.37
CA GLY A 93 4.50 -0.90 -3.98
C GLY A 93 3.64 0.14 -3.26
N TRP A 94 3.89 0.27 -1.97
CA TRP A 94 3.22 1.25 -1.09
C TRP A 94 4.05 2.52 -0.87
N GLN A 95 4.88 2.92 -1.83
CA GLN A 95 5.79 4.07 -1.65
C GLN A 95 5.06 5.39 -1.38
N ALA A 96 3.86 5.57 -1.93
CA ALA A 96 3.04 6.75 -1.68
C ALA A 96 2.18 6.66 -0.42
N MET A 97 2.07 5.48 0.19
CA MET A 97 1.14 5.23 1.30
C MET A 97 1.47 6.11 2.54
N PRO A 98 2.72 6.22 3.02
CA PRO A 98 3.04 7.09 4.14
C PRO A 98 2.69 8.56 3.85
N LEU A 99 3.11 9.06 2.68
CA LEU A 99 2.88 10.44 2.27
C LEU A 99 1.40 10.79 2.17
N LEU A 100 0.59 9.86 1.67
CA LEU A 100 -0.86 10.02 1.58
C LEU A 100 -1.50 10.10 2.96
N LEU A 101 -1.12 9.22 3.88
CA LEU A 101 -1.67 9.19 5.24
C LEU A 101 -1.32 10.45 6.03
N GLU A 102 -0.08 10.93 5.93
CA GLU A 102 0.36 12.19 6.54
C GLU A 102 -0.38 13.41 5.97
N SER A 103 -0.78 13.33 4.70
CA SER A 103 -1.52 14.40 4.03
C SER A 103 -3.00 14.46 4.37
N CYS A 104 -3.52 13.47 5.09
CA CYS A 104 -4.93 13.37 5.45
C CYS A 104 -5.12 13.48 6.97
N PRO A 105 -4.93 14.68 7.57
CA PRO A 105 -4.92 14.84 9.04
C PRO A 105 -6.27 14.52 9.71
N ASN A 106 -7.37 14.54 8.96
CA ASN A 106 -8.72 14.27 9.46
C ASN A 106 -9.28 12.91 8.98
N LEU A 107 -8.41 12.03 8.47
CA LEU A 107 -8.82 10.71 7.99
C LEU A 107 -9.36 9.87 9.13
N HIS A 108 -10.63 9.51 9.07
CA HIS A 108 -11.31 8.71 10.09
C HIS A 108 -11.44 7.23 9.70
N THR A 109 -11.64 6.97 8.40
CA THR A 109 -11.83 5.62 7.87
C THR A 109 -10.80 5.33 6.80
N LEU A 110 -10.04 4.25 6.98
CA LEU A 110 -9.14 3.70 5.98
C LEU A 110 -9.68 2.34 5.53
N VAL A 111 -9.98 2.21 4.25
CA VAL A 111 -10.38 0.94 3.62
C VAL A 111 -9.22 0.46 2.76
N ILE A 112 -8.80 -0.78 2.93
CA ILE A 112 -7.77 -1.40 2.11
C ILE A 112 -8.30 -2.70 1.52
N LYS A 113 -8.27 -2.80 0.20
CA LYS A 113 -8.62 -4.02 -0.54
C LYS A 113 -7.33 -4.77 -0.85
N GLY A 114 -7.16 -5.92 -0.19
CA GLY A 114 -5.93 -6.71 -0.21
C GLY A 114 -4.77 -6.01 0.49
N LEU A 115 -3.90 -6.76 1.16
CA LEU A 115 -2.74 -6.21 1.88
C LEU A 115 -1.39 -6.55 1.23
N VAL A 116 -1.40 -7.41 0.22
CA VAL A 116 -0.21 -7.80 -0.53
C VAL A 116 0.20 -6.67 -1.48
N HIS A 117 1.49 -6.34 -1.48
CA HIS A 117 2.08 -5.32 -2.34
C HIS A 117 3.54 -5.66 -2.67
N ARG A 118 4.08 -5.05 -3.72
CA ARG A 118 5.49 -5.18 -4.08
C ARG A 118 6.38 -4.59 -3.00
N VAL A 119 7.19 -5.43 -2.34
CA VAL A 119 8.16 -4.95 -1.34
C VAL A 119 9.27 -4.16 -2.03
N THR A 120 9.42 -2.89 -1.66
CA THR A 120 10.48 -2.00 -2.15
C THR A 120 11.25 -1.41 -0.99
N ASN A 121 12.42 -0.81 -1.26
CA ASN A 121 13.16 -0.05 -0.26
C ASN A 121 12.53 1.34 0.05
N ARG A 122 11.35 1.63 -0.50
CA ARG A 122 10.65 2.91 -0.37
C ARG A 122 9.23 2.80 0.19
N CYS A 123 8.78 1.61 0.61
CA CYS A 123 7.46 1.47 1.23
C CYS A 123 7.30 2.31 2.50
N GLY A 124 8.41 2.77 3.09
CA GLY A 124 8.43 3.56 4.29
C GLY A 124 7.95 2.75 5.49
N ASP A 125 7.25 3.42 6.38
CA ASP A 125 6.79 2.90 7.67
C ASP A 125 5.29 2.57 7.69
N ALA A 126 4.58 2.71 6.55
CA ALA A 126 3.22 2.23 6.38
C ALA A 126 3.14 0.68 6.36
N CYS A 127 4.25 -0.01 6.06
CA CYS A 127 4.38 -1.46 6.14
C CYS A 127 5.54 -1.87 7.07
N PRO A 128 5.54 -3.08 7.66
CA PRO A 128 6.69 -3.66 8.35
C PRO A 128 7.63 -4.39 7.37
N CYS A 129 7.50 -4.13 6.07
CA CYS A 129 8.17 -4.90 5.03
C CYS A 129 9.64 -4.50 4.91
N THR A 130 10.54 -5.46 5.12
CA THR A 130 11.98 -5.24 4.97
C THR A 130 12.43 -5.68 3.58
N PRO A 131 13.08 -4.81 2.79
CA PRO A 131 13.72 -5.26 1.55
C PRO A 131 14.81 -6.29 1.89
N ASP A 132 15.00 -7.29 1.01
CA ASP A 132 15.97 -8.38 1.20
C ASP A 132 17.39 -7.86 1.51
N GLU A 133 17.99 -8.35 2.59
CA GLU A 133 19.33 -7.96 3.08
C GLU A 133 20.43 -8.14 2.03
N ARG A 134 20.26 -9.07 1.08
CA ARG A 134 21.19 -9.29 -0.04
C ARG A 134 21.27 -8.10 -1.00
N LYS A 135 20.34 -7.14 -0.89
CA LYS A 135 20.19 -5.94 -1.73
C LYS A 135 20.68 -4.66 -1.02
N ILE A 136 21.15 -4.75 0.23
CA ILE A 136 21.64 -3.61 1.02
C ILE A 136 23.13 -3.37 0.74
N LYS A 137 23.48 -2.91 -0.46
CA LYS A 137 24.78 -2.26 -0.68
C LYS A 137 24.57 -0.74 -0.67
N LYS A 138 24.97 -0.12 0.45
CA LYS A 138 25.04 1.34 0.70
C LYS A 138 23.65 2.00 0.74
N ARG A 139 23.06 2.22 1.91
CA ARG A 139 23.29 3.43 2.72
C ARG A 139 22.91 3.14 4.18
N ARG A 140 23.88 2.74 5.00
CA ARG A 140 23.80 3.01 6.44
C ARG A 140 24.20 4.46 6.62
N THR A 141 23.23 5.35 6.76
CA THR A 141 23.49 6.72 7.20
C THR A 141 22.41 7.13 8.16
N VAL A 142 22.90 7.42 9.37
CA VAL A 142 22.28 8.15 10.48
C VAL A 142 21.34 7.33 11.37
N LYS A 143 21.73 7.29 12.65
CA LYS A 143 21.02 6.76 13.78
C LYS A 143 20.03 7.80 14.32
N ASP A 144 18.91 7.28 14.81
CA ASP A 144 18.22 7.69 16.04
C ASP A 144 17.89 9.17 16.20
N ASP A 145 16.95 9.66 15.39
CA ASP A 145 15.78 10.32 15.96
C ASP A 145 14.63 9.32 15.79
N GLU A 146 13.81 9.08 16.82
CA GLU A 146 12.61 8.24 16.67
C GLU A 146 11.66 8.94 15.69
N GLU A 147 11.82 8.64 14.40
CA GLU A 147 10.95 9.14 13.34
C GLU A 147 9.53 8.68 13.67
N ILE A 148 8.64 9.65 13.87
CA ILE A 148 7.26 9.38 14.28
C ILE A 148 6.59 8.67 13.12
N CYS A 149 6.04 7.48 13.39
CA CYS A 149 5.43 6.67 12.35
C CYS A 149 4.19 7.36 11.76
N CYS A 150 4.02 7.37 10.44
CA CYS A 150 2.87 7.94 9.72
C CYS A 150 1.53 7.35 10.20
N LEU A 151 1.53 6.10 10.65
CA LEU A 151 0.36 5.44 11.22
C LEU A 151 0.05 5.94 12.63
N SER A 152 1.07 6.31 13.41
CA SER A 152 0.90 6.81 14.78
C SER A 152 0.35 8.23 14.82
N THR A 153 0.61 9.04 13.81
CA THR A 153 0.01 10.39 13.68
C THR A 153 -1.39 10.37 13.07
N CYS A 154 -1.81 9.25 12.50
CA CYS A 154 -3.07 9.13 11.78
C CYS A 154 -4.29 9.11 12.74
N GLN A 155 -5.36 9.81 12.36
CA GLN A 155 -6.61 9.90 13.12
C GLN A 155 -7.61 8.78 12.80
N VAL A 156 -7.14 7.71 12.15
CA VAL A 156 -7.99 6.60 11.70
C VAL A 156 -8.58 5.87 12.92
N LYS A 157 -9.91 5.89 12.98
CA LYS A 157 -10.72 5.18 13.99
C LYS A 157 -11.26 3.87 13.46
N VAL A 158 -11.49 3.79 12.15
CA VAL A 158 -12.02 2.60 11.48
C VAL A 158 -11.04 2.15 10.40
N LEU A 159 -10.48 0.95 10.56
CA LEU A 159 -9.73 0.26 9.52
C LEU A 159 -10.62 -0.84 8.95
N GLU A 160 -10.77 -0.90 7.63
CA GLU A 160 -11.51 -1.96 6.95
C GLU A 160 -10.61 -2.67 5.94
N ILE A 161 -10.48 -3.98 6.05
CA ILE A 161 -9.75 -4.84 5.12
C ILE A 161 -10.76 -5.72 4.40
N SER A 162 -11.01 -5.52 3.11
CA SER A 162 -12.13 -6.19 2.42
C SER A 162 -11.78 -7.54 1.79
N GLU A 163 -10.49 -7.84 1.58
CA GLU A 163 -10.01 -9.07 0.91
C GLU A 163 -8.78 -9.64 1.62
N TYR A 164 -8.92 -9.99 2.90
CA TYR A 164 -7.85 -10.59 3.69
C TYR A 164 -7.66 -12.08 3.30
N GLY A 165 -6.49 -12.42 2.77
CA GLY A 165 -6.12 -13.79 2.39
C GLY A 165 -5.49 -14.60 3.54
N GLY A 166 -4.91 -13.92 4.54
CA GLY A 166 -4.31 -14.60 5.70
C GLY A 166 -2.90 -15.11 5.49
N SER A 167 -2.22 -14.68 4.43
CA SER A 167 -0.80 -14.97 4.24
C SER A 167 0.04 -14.38 5.37
N PHE A 168 1.26 -14.87 5.52
CA PHE A 168 2.19 -14.38 6.54
C PHE A 168 2.51 -12.88 6.39
N GLN A 169 2.54 -12.36 5.15
CA GLN A 169 2.75 -10.94 4.87
C GLN A 169 1.57 -10.10 5.38
N GLU A 170 0.35 -10.53 5.10
CA GLU A 170 -0.86 -9.82 5.54
C GLU A 170 -1.00 -9.86 7.06
N LEU A 171 -0.71 -11.00 7.70
CA LEU A 171 -0.73 -11.10 9.16
C LEU A 171 0.28 -10.17 9.83
N LYS A 172 1.47 -10.02 9.24
CA LYS A 172 2.47 -9.03 9.69
C LYS A 172 1.97 -7.60 9.53
N GLN A 173 1.34 -7.29 8.40
CA GLN A 173 0.78 -5.97 8.15
C GLN A 173 -0.36 -5.64 9.13
N MET A 174 -1.24 -6.60 9.42
CA MET A 174 -2.29 -6.44 10.42
C MET A 174 -1.73 -6.19 11.82
N ARG A 175 -0.70 -6.93 12.22
CA ARG A 175 0.02 -6.68 13.48
C ARG A 175 0.57 -5.24 13.52
N HIS A 176 1.21 -4.81 12.45
CA HIS A 176 1.78 -3.46 12.33
C HIS A 176 0.70 -2.39 12.50
N PHE A 177 -0.47 -2.54 11.86
CA PHE A 177 -1.59 -1.63 12.06
C PHE A 177 -2.09 -1.60 13.50
N PHE A 178 -2.28 -2.76 14.13
CA PHE A 178 -2.74 -2.82 15.53
C PHE A 178 -1.76 -2.23 16.54
N GLU A 179 -0.46 -2.26 16.22
CA GLU A 179 0.63 -1.74 17.05
C GLU A 179 0.92 -0.25 16.80
N LYS A 180 0.47 0.33 15.67
CA LYS A 180 0.84 1.69 15.27
C LYS A 180 -0.32 2.67 15.15
N LEU A 181 -1.54 2.23 14.80
CA LEU A 181 -2.70 3.12 14.69
C LEU A 181 -3.27 3.42 16.10
N GLU A 182 -2.85 4.54 16.69
CA GLU A 182 -3.18 4.87 18.08
C GLU A 182 -4.67 5.20 18.31
N CYS A 183 -5.34 5.75 17.30
CA CYS A 183 -6.75 6.16 17.37
C CYS A 183 -7.72 5.03 17.03
N LEU A 184 -7.24 3.81 16.80
CA LEU A 184 -8.06 2.73 16.24
C LEU A 184 -9.11 2.24 17.22
N GLU A 185 -10.38 2.34 16.82
CA GLU A 185 -11.55 1.93 17.62
C GLU A 185 -12.20 0.67 17.05
N THR A 186 -12.19 0.51 15.73
CA THR A 186 -12.81 -0.64 15.05
C THR A 186 -11.95 -1.11 13.89
N VAL A 187 -11.79 -2.42 13.77
CA VAL A 187 -11.23 -3.09 12.60
C VAL A 187 -12.29 -4.00 12.01
N LYS A 188 -12.56 -3.84 10.72
CA LYS A 188 -13.45 -4.70 9.95
C LYS A 188 -12.61 -5.55 9.00
N VAL A 189 -12.89 -6.84 8.93
CA VAL A 189 -12.14 -7.76 8.07
C VAL A 189 -13.09 -8.66 7.29
N GLY A 190 -13.12 -8.47 5.98
CA GLY A 190 -13.67 -9.40 5.00
C GLY A 190 -12.59 -10.35 4.51
N PHE A 191 -12.95 -11.62 4.33
CA PHE A 191 -12.04 -12.65 3.84
C PHE A 191 -12.17 -12.80 2.32
N ASN A 192 -11.06 -13.15 1.66
CA ASN A 192 -11.13 -13.52 0.26
C ASN A 192 -11.98 -14.80 0.09
N SER A 193 -13.00 -14.72 -0.76
CA SER A 193 -14.01 -15.77 -0.97
C SER A 193 -13.49 -17.04 -1.66
N ASP A 194 -12.27 -17.01 -2.19
CA ASP A 194 -11.70 -18.12 -2.95
C ASP A 194 -11.03 -19.20 -2.08
N GLU A 195 -10.87 -18.97 -0.77
CA GLU A 195 -10.29 -19.95 0.15
C GLU A 195 -11.35 -20.82 0.85
N ASN A 196 -11.15 -22.15 0.77
CA ASN A 196 -11.95 -23.20 1.40
C ASN A 196 -12.53 -22.80 2.79
N THR A 197 -13.81 -23.07 3.01
CA THR A 197 -14.61 -22.61 4.17
C THR A 197 -14.02 -22.92 5.55
N ASN A 198 -13.10 -23.89 5.66
CA ASN A 198 -12.40 -24.26 6.89
C ASN A 198 -11.27 -23.29 7.30
N ASN A 199 -10.75 -22.45 6.40
CA ASN A 199 -9.70 -21.48 6.75
C ASN A 199 -10.23 -20.30 7.57
N GLY A 200 -11.50 -19.92 7.43
CA GLY A 200 -12.04 -18.70 8.04
C GLY A 200 -11.93 -18.66 9.57
N GLU A 201 -12.17 -19.77 10.26
CA GLU A 201 -12.01 -19.82 11.73
C GLU A 201 -10.55 -19.63 12.16
N PHE A 202 -9.61 -20.23 11.44
CA PHE A 202 -8.18 -20.07 11.68
C PHE A 202 -7.72 -18.63 11.43
N LEU A 203 -8.18 -18.00 10.34
CA LEU A 203 -7.90 -16.59 10.06
C LEU A 203 -8.44 -15.66 11.15
N ARG A 204 -9.68 -15.89 11.59
CA ARG A 204 -10.28 -15.16 12.73
C ARG A 204 -9.46 -15.33 14.00
N ALA A 205 -9.07 -16.56 14.34
CA ALA A 205 -8.28 -16.85 15.52
C ALA A 205 -6.92 -16.14 15.50
N ASN A 206 -6.23 -16.15 14.36
CA ASN A 206 -4.96 -15.45 14.19
C ASN A 206 -5.09 -13.94 14.42
N LEU A 207 -6.13 -13.32 13.85
CA LEU A 207 -6.38 -11.88 14.00
C LEU A 207 -6.76 -11.50 15.44
N LEU A 208 -7.60 -12.31 16.10
CA LEU A 208 -8.00 -12.09 17.50
C LEU A 208 -6.83 -12.28 18.49
N ALA A 209 -5.81 -13.06 18.10
CA ALA A 209 -4.60 -13.29 18.90
C ALA A 209 -3.55 -12.17 18.77
N LEU A 210 -3.72 -11.23 17.84
CA LEU A 210 -2.77 -10.12 17.67
C LEU A 210 -2.83 -9.15 18.86
N PRO A 211 -1.68 -8.62 19.31
CA PRO A 211 -1.64 -7.57 20.31
C PRO A 211 -2.30 -6.31 19.74
N ARG A 212 -3.00 -5.57 20.59
CA ARG A 212 -3.69 -4.32 20.25
C ARG A 212 -3.21 -3.21 21.18
N LEU A 213 -2.99 -2.02 20.64
CA LEU A 213 -2.72 -0.82 21.45
C LEU A 213 -3.87 -0.53 22.41
N SER A 214 -5.11 -0.55 21.90
CA SER A 214 -6.32 -0.35 22.69
C SER A 214 -7.07 -1.65 22.91
N SER A 215 -7.27 -2.03 24.17
CA SER A 215 -8.11 -3.19 24.53
C SER A 215 -9.59 -2.99 24.18
N LYS A 216 -10.01 -1.76 23.90
CA LYS A 216 -11.37 -1.40 23.47
C LYS A 216 -11.55 -1.51 21.95
N CYS A 217 -10.47 -1.65 21.18
CA CYS A 217 -10.56 -1.79 19.73
C CYS A 217 -11.32 -3.08 19.39
N ASN A 218 -12.46 -2.93 18.71
CA ASN A 218 -13.31 -4.03 18.31
C ASN A 218 -12.88 -4.61 16.96
N ILE A 219 -12.93 -5.93 16.81
CA ILE A 219 -12.68 -6.61 15.54
C ILE A 219 -14.02 -7.21 15.06
N VAL A 220 -14.47 -6.80 13.88
CA VAL A 220 -15.70 -7.25 13.24
C VAL A 220 -15.33 -7.98 11.96
N PHE A 221 -15.88 -9.17 11.75
CA PHE A 221 -15.72 -9.89 10.49
C PHE A 221 -16.93 -9.61 9.61
N ILE A 222 -16.71 -9.14 8.38
CA ILE A 222 -17.76 -8.68 7.45
C ILE A 222 -17.88 -9.59 6.22
#